data_AF-A0A814YEM1-F1
#
_entry.id   AF-A0A814YEM1-F1
#
_cell.length_a   1.000
_cell.length_b   1.000
_cell.length_c   1.000
_cell.angle_alpha   90.00
_cell.angle_beta   90.00
_cell.angle_gamma   90.00
#
_symmetry.space_group_name_H-M   'P 1'
#
loop_
_entity.id
_entity.type
_entity.pdbx_description
1 polymer ?
#
loop_
_entity_poly.entity_id
_entity_poly.type
_entity_poly.pdbx_seq_one_letter_code
_entity_poly.pdbx_strand_id
1 'polypeptide(L)'
;MTTGQKFARLLQYLGKCSESIMYHDEIASAVRWIGQIESIMTRIHFHPNQVFDESKHIIDVVAKEYLEKAIDNVDHLIPVEVSGDGNFRTIIELMTNDVYYSNRYSQFVGPLDIAIQRICKNHMFSELYKIGALCSVLGCSIRSIYPNIDFRDDMVFLNNIFTPIPPITTNCEVTILWSNATNEKHAREANHGTWSPNHFVPLMSTAMSFEFDDSNQSTSNVMVGYYH
;
A
#
# COMPACT_ATOMS: atom_id res chain seq x y z
N MET A 1 4.13 24.23 -12.19
CA MET A 1 3.42 24.75 -11.00
C MET A 1 4.45 24.90 -9.88
N THR A 2 4.53 26.06 -9.22
CA THR A 2 5.49 26.32 -8.15
C THR A 2 5.07 25.64 -6.83
N THR A 3 6.00 25.43 -5.89
CA THR A 3 5.69 24.88 -4.56
C THR A 3 4.60 25.70 -3.84
N GLY A 4 4.65 27.03 -3.94
CA GLY A 4 3.63 27.91 -3.38
C GLY A 4 2.24 27.72 -4.00
N GLN A 5 2.16 27.49 -5.32
CA GLN A 5 0.89 27.17 -5.97
C GLN A 5 0.34 25.82 -5.51
N LYS A 6 1.20 24.81 -5.32
CA LYS A 6 0.79 23.47 -4.85
C LYS A 6 0.22 23.54 -3.44
N PHE A 7 0.90 24.29 -2.56
CA PHE A 7 0.44 24.54 -1.21
C PHE A 7 -0.87 25.33 -1.16
N ALA A 8 -1.01 26.38 -1.96
CA ALA A 8 -2.26 27.13 -2.06
C ALA A 8 -3.43 26.23 -2.55
N ARG A 9 -3.16 25.33 -3.48
CA ARG A 9 -4.16 24.36 -3.97
C ARG A 9 -4.51 23.33 -2.88
N LEU A 10 -3.54 22.83 -2.11
CA LEU A 10 -3.78 21.95 -0.96
C LEU A 10 -4.65 22.65 0.09
N LEU A 11 -4.33 23.90 0.45
CA LEU A 11 -5.15 24.69 1.38
C LEU A 11 -6.55 24.94 0.83
N GLN A 12 -6.69 25.19 -0.47
CA GLN A 12 -8.01 25.33 -1.10
C GLN A 12 -8.80 24.02 -1.05
N TYR A 13 -8.15 22.87 -1.26
CA TYR A 13 -8.77 21.56 -1.13
C TYR A 13 -9.19 21.26 0.30
N LEU A 14 -8.28 21.46 1.25
CA LEU A 14 -8.56 21.31 2.67
C LEU A 14 -9.71 22.24 3.07
N GLY A 15 -9.70 23.49 2.61
CA GLY A 15 -10.79 24.47 2.79
C GLY A 15 -12.15 24.02 2.25
N LYS A 16 -12.17 23.36 1.09
CA LYS A 16 -13.40 22.78 0.51
C LYS A 16 -13.85 21.52 1.23
N CYS A 17 -12.90 20.69 1.68
CA CYS A 17 -13.20 19.55 2.55
C CYS A 17 -13.66 20.02 3.94
N SER A 18 -13.25 21.21 4.36
CA SER A 18 -13.54 21.84 5.64
C SER A 18 -14.79 22.70 5.62
N GLU A 19 -15.69 22.59 4.62
CA GLU A 19 -17.03 23.21 4.70
C GLU A 19 -17.87 22.65 5.90
N SER A 20 -17.33 21.73 6.71
CA SER A 20 -17.82 21.36 8.05
C SER A 20 -16.99 21.88 9.24
N ILE A 21 -15.97 22.70 9.03
CA ILE A 21 -14.95 23.11 10.01
C ILE A 21 -14.83 24.64 9.90
N MET A 22 -15.45 25.34 10.85
CA MET A 22 -15.90 26.71 10.71
C MET A 22 -14.87 27.79 11.10
N TYR A 23 -13.64 27.46 11.48
CA TYR A 23 -12.73 28.44 12.09
C TYR A 23 -11.34 28.56 11.43
N HIS A 24 -10.93 29.81 11.20
CA HIS A 24 -9.63 30.19 10.64
C HIS A 24 -8.44 29.70 11.49
N ASP A 25 -8.66 29.48 12.79
CA ASP A 25 -7.68 28.90 13.74
C ASP A 25 -7.39 27.42 13.46
N GLU A 26 -8.32 26.71 12.82
CA GLU A 26 -8.16 25.31 12.44
C GLU A 26 -7.24 25.18 11.23
N ILE A 27 -7.23 26.17 10.32
CA ILE A 27 -6.29 26.21 9.19
C ILE A 27 -4.86 26.45 9.68
N ALA A 28 -4.65 27.43 10.56
CA ALA A 28 -3.32 27.70 11.14
C ALA A 28 -2.82 26.51 11.97
N SER A 29 -3.72 25.83 12.68
CA SER A 29 -3.42 24.59 13.39
C SER A 29 -3.11 23.45 12.43
N ALA A 30 -3.85 23.30 11.33
CA ALA A 30 -3.57 22.33 10.28
C ALA A 30 -2.20 22.57 9.62
N VAL A 31 -1.83 23.82 9.34
CA VAL A 31 -0.51 24.15 8.78
C VAL A 31 0.62 23.81 9.76
N ARG A 32 0.46 24.15 11.05
CA ARG A 32 1.41 23.74 12.10
C ARG A 32 1.52 22.22 12.20
N TRP A 33 0.37 21.54 12.15
CA TRP A 33 0.27 20.10 12.24
C TRP A 33 0.92 19.43 11.02
N ILE A 34 0.75 19.99 9.82
CA ILE A 34 1.45 19.56 8.60
C ILE A 34 2.97 19.71 8.77
N GLY A 35 3.47 20.84 9.30
CA GLY A 35 4.90 21.02 9.56
C GLY A 35 5.46 20.03 10.60
N GLN A 36 4.66 19.71 11.64
CA GLN A 36 5.01 18.67 12.61
C GLN A 36 5.00 17.27 11.99
N ILE A 37 4.02 16.98 11.14
CA ILE A 37 3.93 15.74 10.38
C ILE A 37 5.13 15.60 9.46
N GLU A 38 5.51 16.63 8.70
CA GLU A 38 6.73 16.57 7.87
C GLU A 38 7.97 16.22 8.73
N SER A 39 8.09 16.78 9.94
CA SER A 39 9.17 16.44 10.86
C SER A 39 9.08 15.03 11.45
N ILE A 40 7.90 14.46 11.65
CA ILE A 40 7.71 13.09 12.16
C ILE A 40 7.91 12.09 11.01
N MET A 41 7.37 12.38 9.84
CA MET A 41 7.43 11.53 8.66
C MET A 41 8.82 11.44 8.06
N THR A 42 9.65 12.48 8.22
CA THR A 42 11.09 12.41 7.89
C THR A 42 11.87 11.47 8.80
N ARG A 43 11.30 11.08 9.96
CA ARG A 43 11.94 10.16 10.92
C ARG A 43 11.44 8.72 10.80
N ILE A 44 10.25 8.50 10.25
CA ILE A 44 9.72 7.15 10.01
C ILE A 44 10.37 6.63 8.74
N HIS A 45 11.49 5.93 8.90
CA HIS A 45 12.11 5.19 7.81
C HIS A 45 11.39 3.85 7.63
N PHE A 46 10.82 3.65 6.45
CA PHE A 46 10.38 2.32 6.04
C PHE A 46 11.61 1.43 5.86
N HIS A 47 11.69 0.36 6.65
CA HIS A 47 12.75 -0.63 6.55
C HIS A 47 12.20 -1.85 5.82
N PRO A 48 12.42 -1.99 4.50
CA PRO A 48 11.82 -3.07 3.71
C PRO A 48 12.27 -4.47 4.15
N ASN A 49 13.39 -4.56 4.85
CA ASN A 49 13.97 -5.81 5.35
C ASN A 49 13.66 -6.05 6.84
N GLN A 50 12.70 -5.32 7.41
CA GLN A 50 12.29 -5.53 8.79
C GLN A 50 11.67 -6.93 8.91
N VAL A 51 12.26 -7.78 9.76
CA VAL A 51 11.74 -9.12 10.03
C VAL A 51 10.38 -8.98 10.71
N PHE A 52 9.39 -9.67 10.15
CA PHE A 52 8.04 -9.69 10.71
C PHE A 52 8.04 -10.44 12.03
N ASP A 53 7.49 -9.80 13.06
CA ASP A 53 7.33 -10.39 14.39
C ASP A 53 5.84 -10.68 14.61
N GLU A 54 5.45 -11.93 14.36
CA GLU A 54 4.06 -12.39 14.50
C GLU A 54 3.47 -12.08 15.89
N SER A 55 4.29 -12.07 16.95
CA SER A 55 3.83 -11.79 18.31
C SER A 55 3.35 -10.36 18.52
N LYS A 56 3.70 -9.44 17.61
CA LYS A 56 3.35 -8.02 17.67
C LYS A 56 2.16 -7.64 16.79
N HIS A 57 1.62 -8.57 16.01
CA HIS A 57 0.64 -8.27 14.97
C HIS A 57 -0.59 -9.16 15.12
N ILE A 58 -1.75 -8.61 14.77
CA ILE A 58 -3.02 -9.34 14.74
C ILE A 58 -3.19 -9.92 13.34
N ILE A 59 -3.24 -11.26 13.25
CA ILE A 59 -3.48 -11.97 11.99
C ILE A 59 -4.95 -11.76 11.60
N ASP A 60 -5.15 -11.35 10.35
CA ASP A 60 -6.50 -11.24 9.80
C ASP A 60 -6.96 -12.61 9.28
N VAL A 61 -7.72 -13.33 10.11
CA VAL A 61 -8.17 -14.70 9.84
C VAL A 61 -9.02 -14.77 8.57
N VAL A 62 -9.81 -13.74 8.28
CA VAL A 62 -10.70 -13.76 7.12
C VAL A 62 -9.91 -13.53 5.85
N ALA A 63 -8.94 -12.61 5.86
CA ALA A 63 -8.02 -12.44 4.72
C ALA A 63 -7.27 -13.72 4.41
N LYS A 64 -6.93 -14.51 5.43
CA LYS A 64 -6.27 -15.78 5.24
C LYS A 64 -7.15 -16.76 4.46
N GLU A 65 -8.43 -16.88 4.81
CA GLU A 65 -9.37 -17.73 4.06
C GLU A 65 -9.56 -17.29 2.61
N TYR A 66 -9.53 -15.98 2.33
CA TYR A 66 -9.59 -15.46 0.97
C TYR A 66 -8.31 -15.74 0.19
N LEU A 67 -7.16 -15.60 0.84
CA LEU A 67 -5.85 -15.83 0.25
C LEU A 67 -5.71 -17.29 -0.20
N GLU A 68 -6.08 -18.23 0.67
CA GLU A 68 -6.08 -19.68 0.39
C GLU A 68 -6.94 -20.08 -0.81
N LYS A 69 -7.96 -19.27 -1.15
CA LYS A 69 -8.84 -19.50 -2.32
C LYS A 69 -8.35 -18.80 -3.59
N ALA A 70 -7.50 -17.80 -3.47
CA ALA A 70 -7.17 -16.89 -4.56
C ALA A 70 -6.04 -17.41 -5.46
N ILE A 71 -5.01 -18.04 -4.89
CA ILE A 71 -3.79 -18.43 -5.61
C ILE A 71 -3.16 -19.68 -4.97
N ASP A 72 -2.65 -20.60 -5.80
CA ASP A 72 -1.80 -21.70 -5.34
C ASP A 72 -0.42 -21.17 -4.85
N ASN A 73 0.14 -21.75 -3.77
CA ASN A 73 1.45 -21.39 -3.17
C ASN A 73 1.53 -20.07 -2.38
N VAL A 74 0.46 -19.69 -1.67
CA VAL A 74 0.45 -18.51 -0.78
C VAL A 74 0.63 -18.85 0.70
N ASP A 75 1.00 -20.08 1.03
CA ASP A 75 1.13 -20.57 2.42
C ASP A 75 2.18 -19.78 3.24
N HIS A 76 3.10 -19.13 2.55
CA HIS A 76 4.14 -18.29 3.14
C HIS A 76 3.68 -16.84 3.41
N LEU A 77 2.44 -16.47 3.06
CA LEU A 77 1.93 -15.12 3.18
C LEU A 77 0.97 -15.00 4.37
N ILE A 78 1.27 -14.07 5.28
CA ILE A 78 0.45 -13.79 6.48
C ILE A 78 -0.28 -12.47 6.27
N PRO A 79 -1.62 -12.47 6.26
CA PRO A 79 -2.40 -11.25 6.24
C PRO A 79 -2.44 -10.59 7.62
N VAL A 80 -2.23 -9.28 7.67
CA VAL A 80 -2.09 -8.52 8.92
C VAL A 80 -3.04 -7.33 8.95
N GLU A 81 -3.67 -7.09 10.11
CA GLU A 81 -4.48 -5.88 10.32
C GLU A 81 -3.58 -4.62 10.44
N VAL A 82 -3.95 -3.54 9.76
CA VAL A 82 -3.22 -2.26 9.80
C VAL A 82 -4.14 -1.07 10.09
N SER A 83 -3.68 -0.17 10.97
CA SER A 83 -4.34 1.10 11.24
C SER A 83 -4.19 2.07 10.06
N GLY A 84 -5.30 2.59 9.54
CA GLY A 84 -5.35 3.38 8.29
C GLY A 84 -4.91 4.85 8.38
N ASP A 85 -3.75 5.16 8.95
CA ASP A 85 -3.27 6.54 9.18
C ASP A 85 -2.41 7.14 8.05
N GLY A 86 -1.94 6.33 7.08
CA GLY A 86 -1.03 6.74 5.99
C GLY A 86 -1.59 7.69 4.90
N ASN A 87 -2.79 8.25 5.07
CA ASN A 87 -3.52 8.93 3.98
C ASN A 87 -2.87 10.26 3.56
N PHE A 88 -2.34 11.05 4.49
CA PHE A 88 -1.89 12.42 4.19
C PHE A 88 -0.74 12.49 3.19
N ARG A 89 0.27 11.62 3.33
CA ARG A 89 1.44 11.64 2.44
C ARG A 89 1.08 11.19 1.02
N THR A 90 0.15 10.24 0.90
CA THR A 90 -0.37 9.83 -0.41
C THR A 90 -1.14 10.96 -1.10
N ILE A 91 -1.90 11.79 -0.36
CA ILE A 91 -2.59 12.95 -0.92
C ILE A 91 -1.59 13.99 -1.44
N ILE A 92 -0.55 14.31 -0.66
CA ILE A 92 0.50 15.26 -1.08
C ILE A 92 1.20 14.76 -2.34
N GLU A 93 1.51 13.47 -2.42
CA GLU A 93 2.10 12.83 -3.59
C GLU A 93 1.18 12.95 -4.82
N LEU A 94 -0.11 12.63 -4.67
CA LEU A 94 -1.10 12.77 -5.74
C LEU A 94 -1.19 14.20 -6.27
N MET A 95 -1.22 15.19 -5.38
CA MET A 95 -1.29 16.60 -5.77
C MET A 95 0.00 17.11 -6.40
N THR A 96 1.14 16.57 -5.97
CA THR A 96 2.45 16.96 -6.48
C THR A 96 2.67 16.47 -7.90
N ASN A 97 2.14 15.29 -8.22
CA ASN A 97 2.31 14.58 -9.49
C ASN A 97 0.96 14.37 -10.22
N ASP A 98 0.07 15.36 -10.15
CA ASP A 98 -1.32 15.27 -10.60
C ASP A 98 -1.46 14.89 -12.09
N VAL A 99 -0.65 15.48 -12.96
CA VAL A 99 -0.62 15.16 -14.40
C VAL A 99 -0.25 13.70 -14.65
N TYR A 100 0.77 13.18 -13.95
CA TYR A 100 1.19 11.79 -14.10
C TYR A 100 0.05 10.84 -13.72
N TYR A 101 -0.49 11.01 -12.52
CA TYR A 101 -1.54 10.13 -12.02
C TYR A 101 -2.80 10.22 -12.88
N SER A 102 -3.21 11.42 -13.26
CA SER A 102 -4.39 11.62 -14.12
C SER A 102 -4.21 10.90 -15.46
N ASN A 103 -3.06 11.05 -16.13
CA ASN A 103 -2.81 10.37 -17.40
C ASN A 103 -2.76 8.84 -17.26
N ARG A 104 -2.26 8.34 -16.13
CA ARG A 104 -2.10 6.91 -15.87
C ARG A 104 -3.41 6.22 -15.53
N TYR A 105 -4.26 6.85 -14.71
CA TYR A 105 -5.34 6.16 -14.00
C TYR A 105 -6.75 6.70 -14.28
N SER A 106 -6.91 7.91 -14.83
CA SER A 106 -8.23 8.53 -14.95
C SER A 106 -9.23 7.76 -15.80
N GLN A 107 -8.75 7.00 -16.79
CA GLN A 107 -9.60 6.13 -17.61
C GLN A 107 -10.22 4.95 -16.84
N PHE A 108 -9.65 4.56 -15.69
CA PHE A 108 -10.13 3.43 -14.89
C PHE A 108 -11.01 3.88 -13.72
N VAL A 109 -10.65 4.98 -13.07
CA VAL A 109 -11.29 5.41 -11.80
C VAL A 109 -11.86 6.84 -11.83
N GLY A 110 -11.77 7.51 -12.97
CA GLY A 110 -12.31 8.86 -13.16
C GLY A 110 -11.35 9.99 -12.75
N PRO A 111 -11.86 11.22 -12.62
CA PRO A 111 -11.05 12.41 -12.37
C PRO A 111 -10.31 12.37 -11.02
N LEU A 112 -9.03 12.76 -11.02
CA LEU A 112 -8.16 12.74 -9.83
C LEU A 112 -8.62 13.70 -8.72
N ASP A 113 -9.20 14.84 -9.06
CA ASP A 113 -9.73 15.80 -8.09
C ASP A 113 -10.87 15.23 -7.26
N ILE A 114 -11.79 14.50 -7.91
CA ILE A 114 -12.88 13.79 -7.25
C ILE A 114 -12.33 12.69 -6.35
N ALA A 115 -11.32 11.95 -6.82
CA ALA A 115 -10.65 10.92 -6.02
C ALA A 115 -10.01 11.50 -4.75
N ILE A 116 -9.26 12.60 -4.87
CA ILE A 116 -8.64 13.28 -3.72
C ILE A 116 -9.70 13.72 -2.71
N GLN A 117 -10.81 14.32 -3.17
CA GLN A 117 -11.90 14.72 -2.27
C GLN A 117 -12.50 13.53 -1.51
N ARG A 118 -12.60 12.36 -2.15
CA ARG A 118 -13.08 11.13 -1.50
C ARG A 118 -12.07 10.61 -0.49
N ILE A 119 -10.78 10.56 -0.83
CA ILE A 119 -9.71 10.09 0.07
C ILE A 119 -9.63 10.94 1.35
N CYS A 120 -9.95 12.23 1.27
CA CYS A 120 -10.00 13.12 2.43
C CYS A 120 -11.16 12.83 3.40
N LYS A 121 -12.17 12.04 3.01
CA LYS A 121 -13.31 11.69 3.88
C LYS A 121 -13.01 10.39 4.62
N ASN A 122 -13.32 10.36 5.91
CA ASN A 122 -13.16 9.17 6.74
C ASN A 122 -13.96 7.99 6.16
N HIS A 123 -13.38 6.79 6.25
CA HIS A 123 -13.99 5.52 5.80
C HIS A 123 -14.33 5.44 4.31
N MET A 124 -13.77 6.33 3.48
CA MET A 124 -13.91 6.20 2.04
C MET A 124 -12.89 5.22 1.47
N PHE A 125 -13.34 4.54 0.41
CA PHE A 125 -12.55 3.56 -0.31
C PHE A 125 -11.26 4.15 -0.88
N SER A 126 -10.18 3.38 -0.77
CA SER A 126 -8.88 3.73 -1.33
C SER A 126 -8.82 3.35 -2.81
N GLU A 127 -8.98 4.34 -3.68
CA GLU A 127 -8.96 4.14 -5.14
C GLU A 127 -7.54 3.85 -5.67
N LEU A 128 -7.46 3.37 -6.92
CA LEU A 128 -6.22 3.04 -7.67
C LEU A 128 -5.13 4.11 -7.56
N TYR A 129 -5.54 5.39 -7.58
CA TYR A 129 -4.66 6.52 -7.37
C TYR A 129 -3.80 6.39 -6.12
N LYS A 130 -4.41 5.98 -5.01
CA LYS A 130 -3.74 5.89 -3.72
C LYS A 130 -2.69 4.80 -3.70
N ILE A 131 -2.90 3.67 -4.37
CA ILE A 131 -1.89 2.60 -4.47
C ILE A 131 -0.69 3.08 -5.28
N GLY A 132 -0.94 3.71 -6.43
CA GLY A 132 0.14 4.30 -7.23
C GLY A 132 0.94 5.34 -6.44
N ALA A 133 0.25 6.22 -5.71
CA ALA A 133 0.90 7.20 -4.83
C ALA A 133 1.67 6.55 -3.69
N LEU A 134 1.10 5.51 -3.07
CA LEU A 134 1.74 4.78 -1.99
C LEU A 134 3.05 4.14 -2.43
N CYS A 135 3.13 3.60 -3.66
CA CYS A 135 4.39 3.08 -4.23
C CYS A 135 5.49 4.14 -4.20
N SER A 136 5.20 5.34 -4.71
CA SER A 136 6.15 6.46 -4.75
C SER A 136 6.54 6.94 -3.36
N VAL A 137 5.57 6.99 -2.44
CA VAL A 137 5.78 7.40 -1.05
C VAL A 137 6.69 6.44 -0.29
N LEU A 138 6.48 5.14 -0.46
CA LEU A 138 7.26 4.07 0.18
C LEU A 138 8.59 3.81 -0.54
N GLY A 139 8.69 4.17 -1.81
CA GLY A 139 9.84 3.82 -2.64
C GLY A 139 9.89 2.31 -2.94
N CYS A 140 8.74 1.63 -3.00
CA CYS A 140 8.63 0.20 -3.29
C CYS A 140 7.57 -0.07 -4.35
N SER A 141 7.67 -1.21 -5.01
CA SER A 141 6.59 -1.73 -5.84
C SER A 141 5.50 -2.33 -4.95
N ILE A 142 4.25 -2.24 -5.37
CA ILE A 142 3.13 -2.89 -4.70
C ILE A 142 2.52 -3.91 -5.65
N ARG A 143 2.69 -5.19 -5.36
CA ARG A 143 1.94 -6.27 -6.00
C ARG A 143 0.55 -6.31 -5.39
N SER A 144 -0.45 -6.07 -6.21
CA SER A 144 -1.84 -6.07 -5.80
C SER A 144 -2.51 -7.34 -6.32
N ILE A 145 -3.05 -8.14 -5.40
CA ILE A 145 -3.78 -9.36 -5.71
C ILE A 145 -5.26 -9.06 -5.54
N TYR A 146 -5.98 -9.05 -6.66
CA TYR A 146 -7.44 -8.96 -6.66
C TYR A 146 -8.01 -10.34 -7.00
N PRO A 147 -8.59 -11.07 -6.02
CA PRO A 147 -9.13 -12.40 -6.27
C PRO A 147 -10.21 -12.33 -7.35
N ASN A 148 -10.11 -13.18 -8.37
CA ASN A 148 -11.16 -13.33 -9.38
C ASN A 148 -12.33 -14.16 -8.80
N ILE A 149 -12.97 -13.59 -7.79
CA ILE A 149 -14.17 -14.12 -7.16
C ILE A 149 -15.32 -13.28 -7.73
N ASP A 150 -16.35 -13.92 -8.26
CA ASP A 150 -17.57 -13.27 -8.77
C ASP A 150 -17.46 -12.42 -10.06
N PHE A 151 -16.48 -12.69 -10.95
CA PHE A 151 -16.51 -12.26 -12.36
C PHE A 151 -16.62 -10.75 -12.61
N ARG A 152 -16.07 -9.92 -11.72
CA ARG A 152 -15.85 -8.49 -12.01
C ARG A 152 -14.65 -8.31 -12.94
N ASP A 153 -14.87 -8.66 -14.21
CA ASP A 153 -13.86 -8.53 -15.28
C ASP A 153 -13.39 -7.07 -15.43
N ASP A 154 -14.22 -6.11 -15.02
CA ASP A 154 -13.89 -4.70 -15.01
C ASP A 154 -12.78 -4.34 -13.99
N MET A 155 -12.55 -5.17 -12.97
CA MET A 155 -11.58 -4.92 -11.90
C MET A 155 -10.25 -5.64 -12.10
N VAL A 156 -10.05 -6.34 -13.23
CA VAL A 156 -8.81 -7.08 -13.54
C VAL A 156 -7.57 -6.18 -13.50
N PHE A 157 -7.72 -4.87 -13.76
CA PHE A 157 -6.61 -3.92 -13.67
C PHE A 157 -6.01 -3.77 -12.26
N LEU A 158 -6.75 -4.18 -11.21
CA LEU A 158 -6.27 -4.21 -9.83
C LEU A 158 -5.34 -5.40 -9.56
N ASN A 159 -5.38 -6.47 -10.37
CA ASN A 159 -4.45 -7.58 -10.25
C ASN A 159 -3.16 -7.30 -11.01
N ASN A 160 -2.33 -6.38 -10.49
CA ASN A 160 -1.16 -5.83 -11.19
C ASN A 160 -0.02 -5.48 -10.22
N ILE A 161 1.16 -5.18 -10.78
CA ILE A 161 2.29 -4.62 -10.05
C ILE A 161 2.32 -3.12 -10.31
N PHE A 162 2.14 -2.35 -9.23
CA PHE A 162 2.27 -0.91 -9.24
C PHE A 162 3.70 -0.52 -8.90
N THR A 163 4.26 0.41 -9.65
CA THR A 163 5.64 0.87 -9.45
C THR A 163 5.67 2.35 -9.08
N PRO A 164 6.69 2.81 -8.35
CA PRO A 164 6.92 4.23 -8.09
C PRO A 164 6.99 5.07 -9.39
N ILE A 165 6.70 6.36 -9.27
CA ILE A 165 6.95 7.31 -10.37
C ILE A 165 8.45 7.37 -10.66
N PRO A 166 8.87 7.29 -11.94
CA PRO A 166 10.27 7.51 -12.33
C PRO A 166 10.82 8.85 -11.81
N PRO A 167 12.11 8.93 -11.44
CA PRO A 167 13.17 7.95 -11.71
C PRO A 167 13.36 6.93 -10.58
N ILE A 168 12.42 6.83 -9.63
CA ILE A 168 12.55 5.93 -8.50
C ILE A 168 12.59 4.48 -9.02
N THR A 169 13.72 3.82 -8.79
CA THR A 169 13.89 2.39 -9.03
C THR A 169 13.95 1.69 -7.69
N THR A 170 13.34 0.51 -7.60
CA THR A 170 13.25 -0.22 -6.34
C THR A 170 13.30 -1.71 -6.59
N ASN A 171 14.03 -2.40 -5.72
CA ASN A 171 14.07 -3.86 -5.66
C ASN A 171 13.16 -4.39 -4.53
N CYS A 172 12.45 -3.49 -3.83
CA CYS A 172 11.51 -3.85 -2.79
C CYS A 172 10.11 -3.98 -3.38
N GLU A 173 9.44 -5.08 -3.03
CA GLU A 173 8.05 -5.33 -3.38
C GLU A 173 7.25 -5.63 -2.11
N VAL A 174 6.10 -4.97 -1.95
CA VAL A 174 5.09 -5.27 -0.93
C VAL A 174 3.91 -5.91 -1.64
N THR A 175 3.31 -6.94 -1.04
CA THR A 175 2.11 -7.57 -1.60
C THR A 175 0.89 -7.18 -0.76
N ILE A 176 -0.21 -6.85 -1.43
CA ILE A 176 -1.52 -6.60 -0.82
C ILE A 176 -2.58 -7.52 -1.44
N LEU A 177 -3.52 -7.95 -0.62
CA LEU A 177 -4.71 -8.68 -1.04
C LEU A 177 -5.94 -7.79 -0.90
N TRP A 178 -6.82 -7.81 -1.90
CA TRP A 178 -8.13 -7.19 -1.76
C TRP A 178 -9.15 -8.18 -1.22
N SER A 179 -9.88 -7.78 -0.19
CA SER A 179 -11.09 -8.49 0.21
C SER A 179 -12.16 -8.26 -0.85
N ASN A 180 -12.61 -9.37 -1.43
CA ASN A 180 -13.75 -9.35 -2.31
C ASN A 180 -15.00 -9.68 -1.49
N ALA A 181 -15.76 -8.64 -1.14
CA ALA A 181 -17.08 -8.82 -0.56
C ALA A 181 -18.11 -8.18 -1.47
N THR A 182 -18.94 -9.02 -2.10
CA THR A 182 -20.02 -8.63 -3.00
C THR A 182 -21.18 -7.91 -2.31
N ASN A 183 -21.25 -8.03 -0.99
CA ASN A 183 -22.23 -7.35 -0.17
C ASN A 183 -21.54 -6.79 1.07
N GLU A 184 -21.69 -5.49 1.30
CA GLU A 184 -21.19 -4.82 2.51
C GLU A 184 -21.71 -5.51 3.78
N LYS A 185 -22.97 -5.96 3.78
CA LYS A 185 -23.54 -6.73 4.87
C LYS A 185 -22.80 -8.04 5.10
N HIS A 186 -22.46 -8.77 4.05
CA HIS A 186 -21.71 -10.03 4.16
C HIS A 186 -20.25 -9.78 4.59
N ALA A 187 -19.61 -8.75 4.05
CA ALA A 187 -18.27 -8.32 4.46
C ALA A 187 -18.23 -8.02 5.96
N ARG A 188 -19.20 -7.23 6.43
CA ARG A 188 -19.31 -6.83 7.83
C ARG A 188 -19.70 -8.01 8.70
N GLU A 189 -20.68 -8.82 8.33
CA GLU A 189 -21.11 -9.98 9.13
C GLU A 189 -20.00 -11.02 9.29
N ALA A 190 -19.29 -11.34 8.21
CA ALA A 190 -18.18 -12.30 8.24
C ALA A 190 -16.96 -11.78 9.04
N ASN A 191 -16.82 -10.46 9.17
CA ASN A 191 -15.68 -9.81 9.82
C ASN A 191 -16.06 -9.03 11.08
N HIS A 192 -17.17 -9.35 11.76
CA HIS A 192 -17.63 -8.62 12.96
C HIS A 192 -17.75 -7.09 12.80
N GLY A 193 -17.97 -6.62 11.56
CA GLY A 193 -18.13 -5.21 11.19
C GLY A 193 -16.84 -4.52 10.76
N THR A 194 -15.69 -5.18 10.85
CA THR A 194 -14.36 -4.58 10.65
C THR A 194 -14.05 -4.32 9.18
N TRP A 195 -14.57 -5.16 8.28
CA TRP A 195 -14.34 -5.02 6.84
C TRP A 195 -15.46 -4.29 6.12
N SER A 196 -15.06 -3.46 5.15
CA SER A 196 -15.93 -2.99 4.07
C SER A 196 -15.52 -3.67 2.76
N PRO A 197 -16.40 -3.71 1.73
CA PRO A 197 -16.02 -4.17 0.40
C PRO A 197 -14.75 -3.49 -0.10
N ASN A 198 -13.87 -4.27 -0.74
CA ASN A 198 -12.56 -3.82 -1.21
C ASN A 198 -11.67 -3.32 -0.04
N HIS A 199 -11.70 -3.99 1.11
CA HIS A 199 -10.66 -3.80 2.11
C HIS A 199 -9.34 -4.31 1.53
N PHE A 200 -8.20 -3.69 1.86
CA PHE A 200 -6.90 -4.22 1.47
C PHE A 200 -6.20 -4.76 2.69
N VAL A 201 -5.50 -5.87 2.54
CA VAL A 201 -4.80 -6.56 3.61
C VAL A 201 -3.36 -6.79 3.16
N PRO A 202 -2.37 -6.20 3.86
CA PRO A 202 -0.97 -6.47 3.60
C PRO A 202 -0.67 -7.96 3.75
N LEU A 203 0.06 -8.52 2.79
CA LEU A 203 0.57 -9.88 2.83
C LEU A 203 2.05 -9.85 3.18
N MET A 204 2.40 -10.42 4.33
CA MET A 204 3.77 -10.52 4.79
C MET A 204 4.35 -11.87 4.45
N SER A 205 5.53 -11.92 3.82
CA SER A 205 6.24 -13.18 3.62
C SER A 205 6.82 -13.64 4.96
N THR A 206 6.49 -14.85 5.40
CA THR A 206 7.30 -15.56 6.40
C THR A 206 8.69 -15.65 5.82
N ALA A 207 9.71 -15.18 6.55
CA ALA A 207 11.10 -15.33 6.14
C ALA A 207 11.27 -16.80 5.75
N MET A 208 11.36 -17.09 4.44
CA MET A 208 11.64 -18.42 3.98
C MET A 208 12.87 -18.81 4.77
N SER A 209 12.77 -19.89 5.52
CA SER A 209 13.94 -20.59 6.01
C SER A 209 14.76 -20.83 4.76
N PHE A 210 15.73 -19.96 4.49
CA PHE A 210 16.83 -20.27 3.62
C PHE A 210 17.52 -21.40 4.37
N GLU A 211 17.02 -22.62 4.14
CA GLU A 211 17.84 -23.80 4.22
C GLU A 211 18.93 -23.53 3.20
N PHE A 212 19.99 -22.87 3.70
CA PHE A 212 21.25 -22.78 3.01
C PHE A 212 21.67 -24.23 2.86
N ASP A 213 21.45 -24.76 1.67
CA ASP A 213 21.82 -26.10 1.30
C ASP A 213 23.36 -26.12 1.29
N ASP A 214 23.95 -26.31 2.47
CA ASP A 214 25.39 -26.38 2.75
C ASP A 214 26.03 -27.65 2.13
N SER A 215 25.32 -28.33 1.22
CA SER A 215 25.67 -29.62 0.66
C SER A 215 26.72 -29.58 -0.46
N ASN A 216 27.44 -28.46 -0.66
CA ASN A 216 28.49 -28.34 -1.67
C ASN A 216 29.91 -28.05 -1.13
N GLN A 217 30.29 -28.66 0.00
CA GLN A 217 31.71 -28.96 0.27
C GLN A 217 32.05 -30.37 -0.23
N SER A 218 32.10 -30.54 -1.55
CA SER A 218 32.81 -31.67 -2.15
C SER A 218 34.31 -31.41 -2.01
N THR A 219 34.93 -32.20 -1.16
CA THR A 219 36.37 -32.24 -0.91
C THR A 219 37.12 -32.69 -2.17
N SER A 220 37.71 -31.73 -2.90
CA SER A 220 38.73 -32.03 -3.88
C SER A 220 40.05 -32.36 -3.16
N ASN A 221 40.22 -33.64 -2.81
CA ASN A 221 41.52 -34.21 -2.48
C ASN A 221 42.45 -34.11 -3.70
N VAL A 222 43.29 -33.07 -3.75
CA VAL A 222 44.42 -32.99 -4.68
C VAL A 222 45.49 -33.97 -4.20
N MET A 223 45.55 -35.12 -4.85
CA MET A 223 46.62 -36.11 -4.67
C MET A 223 47.88 -35.60 -5.38
N VAL A 224 48.85 -35.08 -4.62
CA VAL A 224 50.17 -34.70 -5.13
C VAL A 224 51.01 -35.96 -5.26
N GLY A 225 51.18 -36.45 -6.49
CA GLY A 225 52.11 -37.54 -6.80
C GLY A 225 53.53 -37.02 -6.94
N TYR A 226 54.43 -37.46 -6.06
CA TYR A 226 55.88 -37.40 -6.27
C TYR A 226 56.30 -38.61 -7.09
N TYR A 227 56.96 -38.39 -8.22
CA TYR A 227 57.75 -39.41 -8.90
C TYR A 227 59.23 -39.03 -8.84
N HIS A 228 60.02 -39.98 -8.33
CA HIS A 228 61.47 -40.09 -8.45
C HIS A 228 61.86 -40.57 -9.85
#